data_AF-A0A2S1LN10-F1
#
_entry.id   AF-A0A2S1LN10-F1
#
_cell.length_a   1.000
_cell.length_b   1.000
_cell.length_c   1.000
_cell.angle_alpha   90.00
_cell.angle_beta   90.00
_cell.angle_gamma   90.00
#
_symmetry.space_group_name_H-M   'P 1'
#
loop_
_entity.id
_entity.type
_entity.pdbx_description
1 polymer ?
#
loop_
_entity_poly.entity_id
_entity_poly.type
_entity_poly.pdbx_seq_one_letter_code
_entity_poly.pdbx_strand_id
1 'polypeptide(L)'
;MIGIIKKFLALNQYSQFVPEFESLVLSHPNYPSIFAITDTLDMLSIENAAVKVSKEQLNDLPETFLAVYDNQITLVLKKETLRVETEKGENIVLTPEVFQQKWDGIIIAIEPGVVIVQKKAKMQFGFLRYVLPFVLLVLVSFWYTSYDLTAVLFLITVTLGVIASVFILQEKLGMQNEIVSKFCTSNAATSCDSVINSNKSIITKWIDFSDLPILFFSSSLLAILIQPLYSVLAIGSVGLLSLPVVAYSIVLQKTQLKKWCLMCLFVSGILVIQSILFVGLSRVFTTEAFLSGGVLYLSALVLVTTVWFAIKPVIIEKIEAQKGLNELKKFKRNYGLFNFLSKAISSPDGLSKLKGISLGNDLAAVRLTLIVSPGCGHCHKAVEEGLELIAKYPEKIGLAILFNVNPENEENPYTAIVRELLAINDVEYSRVKEALKDWHIKKMTMEQWKKKWGNHTATMQVTQQIYLQYQWCVKNDFNYTPVKIINNRLFPNEYDISELKYFLNDFSEAADFSEVEVMTEVETV
;
A
#
# COMPACT_ATOMS: atom_id res chain seq x y z
N MET A 1 10.74 8.19 2.37
CA MET A 1 9.43 8.86 2.30
C MET A 1 8.34 8.17 3.14
N ILE A 2 7.92 6.94 2.80
CA ILE A 2 6.72 6.30 3.40
C ILE A 2 6.76 6.20 4.93
N GLY A 3 7.90 5.86 5.53
CA GLY A 3 8.02 5.76 6.99
C GLY A 3 7.61 7.03 7.73
N ILE A 4 7.96 8.20 7.19
CA ILE A 4 7.56 9.50 7.72
C ILE A 4 6.04 9.66 7.65
N ILE A 5 5.44 9.36 6.49
CA ILE A 5 4.01 9.56 6.28
C ILE A 5 3.19 8.62 7.17
N LYS A 6 3.66 7.38 7.38
CA LYS A 6 3.05 6.45 8.35
C LYS A 6 3.02 7.05 9.76
N LYS A 7 4.12 7.67 10.18
CA LYS A 7 4.22 8.34 11.49
C LYS A 7 3.33 9.58 11.55
N PHE A 8 3.29 10.37 10.48
CA PHE A 8 2.41 11.53 10.34
C PHE A 8 0.93 11.16 10.49
N LEU A 9 0.49 10.10 9.80
CA LEU A 9 -0.86 9.55 9.94
C LEU A 9 -1.13 9.04 11.36
N ALA A 10 -0.17 8.35 11.97
CA ALA A 10 -0.33 7.83 13.33
C ALA A 10 -0.45 8.96 14.38
N LEU A 11 0.33 10.03 14.23
CA LEU A 11 0.29 11.21 15.11
C LEU A 11 -1.04 11.96 15.02
N ASN A 12 -1.66 11.98 13.83
CA ASN A 12 -2.95 12.61 13.58
C ASN A 12 -4.14 11.63 13.70
N GLN A 13 -3.94 10.51 14.41
CA GLN A 13 -5.01 9.56 14.76
C GLN A 13 -5.59 8.73 13.60
N TYR A 14 -4.85 8.61 12.48
CA TYR A 14 -5.21 7.80 11.32
C TYR A 14 -4.45 6.46 11.21
N SER A 15 -3.95 5.93 12.32
CA SER A 15 -3.18 4.67 12.38
C SER A 15 -3.85 3.48 11.67
N GLN A 16 -5.19 3.44 11.68
CA GLN A 16 -5.97 2.38 11.03
C GLN A 16 -5.91 2.40 9.49
N PHE A 17 -5.66 3.56 8.89
CA PHE A 17 -5.57 3.73 7.43
C PHE A 17 -4.16 3.53 6.89
N VAL A 18 -3.14 3.47 7.76
CA VAL A 18 -1.73 3.32 7.36
C VAL A 18 -1.48 2.18 6.36
N PRO A 19 -2.02 0.95 6.54
CA PRO A 19 -1.80 -0.13 5.58
C PRO A 19 -2.45 0.14 4.21
N GLU A 20 -3.63 0.75 4.20
CA GLU A 20 -4.35 1.08 2.97
C GLU A 20 -3.66 2.24 2.23
N PHE A 21 -3.27 3.29 2.96
CA PHE A 21 -2.48 4.41 2.44
C PHE A 21 -1.20 3.92 1.75
N GLU A 22 -0.42 3.06 2.42
CA GLU A 22 0.81 2.53 1.85
C GLU A 22 0.55 1.77 0.54
N SER A 23 -0.51 0.96 0.49
CA SER A 23 -0.84 0.22 -0.72
C SER A 23 -1.24 1.16 -1.86
N LEU A 24 -2.06 2.18 -1.59
CA LEU A 24 -2.55 3.13 -2.57
C LEU A 24 -1.42 4.01 -3.10
N VAL A 25 -0.64 4.64 -2.21
CA VAL A 25 0.42 5.58 -2.59
C VAL A 25 1.54 4.90 -3.38
N LEU A 26 1.93 3.66 -3.02
CA LEU A 26 2.96 2.90 -3.74
C LEU A 26 2.54 2.48 -5.15
N SER A 27 1.24 2.41 -5.40
CA SER A 27 0.67 2.08 -6.70
C SER A 27 0.08 3.30 -7.41
N HIS A 28 0.38 4.50 -6.93
CA HIS A 28 -0.01 5.76 -7.55
C HIS A 28 0.96 6.10 -8.71
N PRO A 29 0.48 6.50 -9.90
CA PRO A 29 1.33 6.78 -11.06
C PRO A 29 2.38 7.87 -10.81
N ASN A 30 1.98 8.93 -10.11
CA ASN A 30 2.84 10.09 -9.80
C ASN A 30 3.67 9.91 -8.51
N TYR A 31 3.74 8.73 -7.91
CA TYR A 31 4.61 8.51 -6.74
C TYR A 31 6.08 8.67 -7.14
N PRO A 32 6.93 9.43 -6.41
CA PRO A 32 6.75 9.91 -5.02
C PRO A 32 6.44 11.43 -4.89
N SER A 33 5.54 11.98 -5.69
CA SER A 33 5.15 13.41 -5.63
C SER A 33 4.24 13.76 -4.44
N ILE A 34 4.15 15.06 -4.13
CA ILE A 34 3.17 15.62 -3.20
C ILE A 34 1.74 15.30 -3.65
N PHE A 35 1.47 15.43 -4.95
CA PHE A 35 0.17 15.08 -5.53
C PHE A 35 -0.23 13.64 -5.22
N ALA A 36 0.69 12.68 -5.36
CA ALA A 36 0.40 11.28 -5.02
C ALA A 36 0.01 11.10 -3.53
N ILE A 37 0.55 11.93 -2.64
CA ILE A 37 0.25 11.90 -1.21
C ILE A 37 -1.15 12.48 -0.96
N THR A 38 -1.41 13.70 -1.42
CA THR A 38 -2.69 14.39 -1.23
C THR A 38 -3.84 13.64 -1.89
N ASP A 39 -3.64 13.13 -3.12
CA ASP A 39 -4.63 12.32 -3.82
C ASP A 39 -4.95 11.02 -3.07
N THR A 40 -3.93 10.37 -2.51
CA THR A 40 -4.16 9.18 -1.68
C THR A 40 -4.92 9.51 -0.38
N LEU A 41 -4.64 10.66 0.27
CA LEU A 41 -5.38 11.11 1.45
C LEU A 41 -6.85 11.37 1.12
N ASP A 42 -7.13 12.00 -0.02
CA ASP A 42 -8.48 12.23 -0.52
C ASP A 42 -9.25 10.94 -0.79
N MET A 43 -8.60 9.94 -1.39
CA MET A 43 -9.20 8.61 -1.60
C MET A 43 -9.58 7.90 -0.29
N LEU A 44 -8.90 8.24 0.80
CA LEU A 44 -9.19 7.74 2.15
C LEU A 44 -10.19 8.62 2.90
N SER A 45 -10.70 9.69 2.26
CA SER A 45 -11.59 10.68 2.86
C SER A 45 -10.93 11.35 4.08
N ILE A 46 -9.62 11.60 4.01
CA ILE A 46 -8.86 12.34 5.01
C ILE A 46 -8.73 13.78 4.51
N GLU A 47 -9.35 14.71 5.21
CA GLU A 47 -9.25 16.13 4.89
C GLU A 47 -7.81 16.62 5.01
N ASN A 48 -7.30 17.16 3.92
CA ASN A 48 -5.91 17.55 3.79
C ASN A 48 -5.78 18.83 2.95
N ALA A 49 -4.69 19.54 3.17
CA ALA A 49 -4.33 20.73 2.41
C ALA A 49 -2.84 20.71 2.10
N ALA A 50 -2.50 20.81 0.82
CA ALA A 50 -1.15 21.11 0.37
C ALA A 50 -1.08 22.56 -0.10
N VAL A 51 -0.35 23.39 0.64
CA VAL A 51 -0.33 24.84 0.41
C VAL A 51 1.08 25.40 0.49
N LYS A 52 1.29 26.50 -0.22
CA LYS A 52 2.49 27.32 -0.09
C LYS A 52 2.18 28.50 0.85
N VAL A 53 2.82 28.51 2.00
CA VAL A 53 2.69 29.55 3.03
C VAL A 53 3.94 30.42 3.08
N SER A 54 3.76 31.66 3.54
CA SER A 54 4.90 32.55 3.79
C SER A 54 5.73 32.02 4.97
N LYS A 55 7.03 32.29 4.95
CA LYS A 55 7.95 31.82 6.01
C LYS A 55 7.59 32.38 7.40
N GLU A 56 6.98 33.56 7.41
CA GLU A 56 6.52 34.27 8.61
C GLU A 56 5.33 33.57 9.29
N GLN A 57 4.50 32.84 8.55
CA GLN A 57 3.31 32.12 9.06
C GLN A 57 3.63 30.77 9.71
N LEU A 58 4.89 30.43 9.93
CA LEU A 58 5.31 29.19 10.59
C LEU A 58 4.67 29.01 11.97
N ASN A 59 4.43 30.11 12.67
CA ASN A 59 3.77 30.12 13.98
C ASN A 59 2.27 29.82 13.93
N ASP A 60 1.64 29.92 12.76
CA ASP A 60 0.21 29.65 12.58
C ASP A 60 -0.06 28.21 12.11
N LEU A 61 1.00 27.47 11.73
CA LEU A 61 0.89 26.09 11.27
C LEU A 61 0.47 25.12 12.39
N PRO A 62 -0.18 23.99 12.05
CA PRO A 62 -0.53 22.96 13.03
C PRO A 62 0.71 22.38 13.73
N GLU A 63 0.50 21.71 14.86
CA GLU A 63 1.59 21.11 15.64
C GLU A 63 2.36 20.03 14.86
N THR A 64 1.70 19.34 13.93
CA THR A 64 2.30 18.30 13.11
C THR A 64 1.93 18.52 11.65
N PHE A 65 2.92 18.61 10.77
CA PHE A 65 2.73 18.75 9.32
C PHE A 65 3.89 18.13 8.55
N LEU A 66 3.67 17.83 7.28
CA LEU A 66 4.76 17.52 6.35
C LEU A 66 5.24 18.81 5.69
N ALA A 67 6.54 18.93 5.45
CA ALA A 67 7.14 20.10 4.81
C ALA A 67 8.17 19.68 3.76
N VAL A 68 8.31 20.50 2.71
CA VAL A 68 9.44 20.38 1.77
C VAL A 68 10.61 21.18 2.31
N TYR A 69 11.59 20.47 2.86
CA TYR A 69 12.79 21.02 3.48
C TYR A 69 14.01 20.45 2.78
N ASP A 70 14.87 21.32 2.24
CA ASP A 70 16.07 20.92 1.49
C ASP A 70 15.75 19.95 0.32
N ASN A 71 14.70 20.28 -0.45
CA ASN A 71 14.14 19.48 -1.56
C ASN A 71 13.67 18.07 -1.15
N GLN A 72 13.37 17.82 0.12
CA GLN A 72 12.89 16.54 0.63
C GLN A 72 11.62 16.71 1.46
N ILE A 73 10.73 15.71 1.40
CA ILE A 73 9.56 15.67 2.27
C ILE A 73 10.02 15.24 3.67
N THR A 74 9.72 16.06 4.66
CA THR A 74 10.09 15.87 6.07
C THR A 74 8.87 15.99 6.96
N LEU A 75 8.87 15.32 8.11
CA LEU A 75 7.86 15.51 9.15
C LEU A 75 8.35 16.54 10.14
N VAL A 76 7.52 17.55 10.37
CA VAL A 76 7.80 18.62 11.33
C VAL A 76 6.85 18.47 12.51
N LEU A 77 7.46 18.36 13.70
CA LEU A 77 6.78 18.41 14.99
C LEU A 77 7.12 19.74 15.65
N LYS A 78 6.12 20.62 15.72
CA LYS A 78 6.22 21.96 16.26
C LYS A 78 5.85 21.96 17.74
N LYS A 79 6.83 22.30 18.58
CA LYS A 79 6.66 22.64 20.01
C LYS A 79 7.36 23.98 20.25
N GLU A 80 8.09 24.14 21.36
CA GLU A 80 9.00 25.28 21.56
C GLU A 80 10.18 25.30 20.57
N THR A 81 10.57 24.12 20.08
CA THR A 81 11.55 23.92 19.00
C THR A 81 10.94 23.04 17.91
N LEU A 82 11.48 23.10 16.70
CA LEU A 82 11.04 22.28 15.58
C LEU A 82 11.85 20.98 15.58
N ARG A 83 11.18 19.84 15.68
CA ARG A 83 11.79 18.55 15.40
C ARG A 83 11.47 18.16 13.96
N VAL A 84 12.49 18.11 13.12
CA VAL A 84 12.39 17.75 11.71
C VAL A 84 12.93 16.34 11.54
N GLU A 85 12.09 15.44 11.07
CA GLU A 85 12.46 14.06 10.76
C GLU A 85 12.58 13.87 9.25
N THR A 86 13.77 13.46 8.81
CA THR A 86 14.09 13.24 7.38
C THR A 86 13.78 11.81 6.96
N GLU A 87 13.77 11.56 5.65
CA GLU A 87 13.38 10.24 5.12
C GLU A 87 14.30 9.09 5.58
N LYS A 88 15.51 9.45 5.99
CA LYS A 88 16.54 8.54 6.51
C LYS A 88 16.37 8.25 8.01
N GLY A 89 15.35 8.83 8.65
CA GLY A 89 15.10 8.68 10.09
C GLY A 89 16.00 9.55 10.97
N GLU A 90 16.70 10.53 10.38
CA GLU A 90 17.45 11.52 11.13
C GLU A 90 16.47 12.49 11.79
N ASN A 91 16.59 12.69 13.10
CA ASN A 91 15.81 13.65 13.85
C ASN A 91 16.69 14.85 14.15
N ILE A 92 16.36 15.99 13.52
CA ILE A 92 17.10 17.25 13.66
C ILE A 92 16.25 18.19 14.50
N VAL A 93 16.82 18.73 15.57
CA VAL A 93 16.17 19.80 16.35
C VAL A 93 16.68 21.12 15.82
N LEU A 94 15.76 21.95 15.32
CA LEU A 94 16.05 23.24 14.72
C LEU A 94 15.28 24.36 15.43
N THR A 95 15.85 25.55 15.43
CA THR A 95 15.08 26.76 15.74
C THR A 95 14.25 27.16 14.51
N PRO A 96 13.15 27.90 14.70
CA PRO A 96 12.32 28.37 13.58
C PRO A 96 13.11 29.13 12.51
N GLU A 97 14.09 29.95 12.91
CA GLU A 97 14.89 30.77 12.01
C GLU A 97 15.79 29.91 11.10
N VAL A 98 16.39 28.87 11.66
CA VAL A 98 17.25 27.94 10.89
C VAL A 98 16.40 27.11 9.94
N PHE A 99 15.22 26.67 10.36
CA PHE A 99 14.30 25.92 9.50
C PHE A 99 13.85 26.74 8.29
N GLN A 100 13.49 28.02 8.50
CA GLN A 100 13.04 28.92 7.45
C GLN A 100 14.07 29.14 6.34
N GLN A 101 15.38 29.00 6.61
CA GLN A 101 16.41 29.18 5.58
C GLN A 101 16.33 28.13 4.46
N LYS A 102 15.95 26.90 4.79
CA LYS A 102 15.94 25.75 3.87
C LYS A 102 14.53 25.20 3.58
N TRP A 103 13.50 25.80 4.16
CA TRP A 103 12.11 25.45 3.89
C TRP A 103 11.59 26.20 2.66
N ASP A 104 10.93 25.46 1.77
CA ASP A 104 10.40 25.99 0.50
C ASP A 104 9.05 26.69 0.65
N GLY A 105 8.52 26.76 1.87
CA GLY A 105 7.19 27.30 2.17
C GLY A 105 6.05 26.31 1.87
N ILE A 106 6.35 25.13 1.34
CA ILE A 106 5.34 24.11 1.00
C ILE A 106 5.10 23.21 2.20
N ILE A 107 3.83 23.00 2.53
CA ILE A 107 3.39 22.08 3.60
C ILE A 107 2.25 21.19 3.13
N ILE A 108 2.11 20.05 3.80
CA ILE A 108 0.91 19.22 3.77
C ILE A 108 0.41 19.10 5.21
N ALA A 109 -0.79 19.58 5.44
CA ALA A 109 -1.51 19.46 6.71
C ALA A 109 -2.71 18.54 6.53
N ILE A 110 -3.10 17.86 7.62
CA ILE A 110 -4.33 17.07 7.69
C ILE A 110 -5.09 17.48 8.92
N GLU A 111 -6.42 17.48 8.84
CA GLU A 111 -7.23 17.65 10.04
C GLU A 111 -7.06 16.41 10.95
N PRO A 112 -6.84 16.58 12.26
CA PRO A 112 -6.78 15.43 13.16
C PRO A 112 -8.09 14.64 13.12
N GLY A 113 -8.00 13.32 12.91
CA GLY A 113 -9.20 12.49 12.85
C GLY A 113 -9.99 12.55 14.15
N VAL A 114 -11.32 12.68 14.08
CA VAL A 114 -12.17 12.42 15.24
C VAL A 114 -11.93 10.95 15.63
N VAL A 115 -11.60 10.67 16.89
CA VAL A 115 -11.52 9.29 17.40
C VAL A 115 -12.91 8.65 17.30
N ILE A 116 -13.28 8.17 16.11
CA ILE A 116 -14.33 7.18 16.00
C ILE A 116 -13.69 5.94 16.59
N VAL A 117 -14.03 5.64 17.85
CA VAL A 117 -13.69 4.40 18.53
C VAL A 117 -14.41 3.25 17.82
N GLN A 118 -14.09 2.99 16.55
CA GLN A 118 -14.24 1.67 15.99
C GLN A 118 -13.08 0.86 16.55
N LYS A 119 -13.34 0.28 17.74
CA LYS A 119 -12.54 -0.80 18.33
C LYS A 119 -12.54 -2.01 17.38
N LYS A 120 -11.79 -1.91 16.30
CA LYS A 120 -11.10 -3.02 15.68
C LYS A 120 -9.64 -2.61 15.59
N ALA A 121 -9.04 -2.40 16.76
CA ALA A 121 -7.62 -2.68 16.90
C ALA A 121 -7.45 -4.18 16.61
N LYS A 122 -7.34 -4.53 15.31
CA LYS A 122 -6.62 -5.72 14.91
C LYS A 122 -5.20 -5.45 15.36
N MET A 123 -4.91 -5.75 16.63
CA MET A 123 -3.54 -5.86 17.11
C MET A 123 -2.89 -6.85 16.15
N GLN A 124 -2.10 -6.33 15.22
CA GLN A 124 -1.37 -7.14 14.26
C GLN A 124 -0.25 -7.82 15.04
N PHE A 125 -0.58 -8.90 15.76
CA PHE A 125 0.36 -9.84 16.36
C PHE A 125 1.10 -10.67 15.28
N GLY A 126 1.36 -10.09 14.10
CA GLY A 126 2.05 -10.75 13.00
C GLY A 126 3.44 -11.22 13.42
N PHE A 127 4.14 -10.44 14.23
CA PHE A 127 5.44 -10.81 14.79
C PHE A 127 5.35 -11.95 15.83
N LEU A 128 4.29 -11.98 16.64
CA LEU A 128 4.09 -13.01 17.68
C LEU A 128 3.91 -14.40 17.06
N ARG A 129 3.36 -14.49 15.84
CA ARG A 129 3.25 -15.74 15.07
C ARG A 129 4.61 -16.41 14.84
N TYR A 130 5.69 -15.64 14.75
CA TYR A 130 7.05 -16.15 14.49
C TYR A 130 7.87 -16.27 15.78
N VAL A 131 7.69 -15.37 16.75
CA VAL A 131 8.42 -15.40 18.02
C VAL A 131 7.92 -16.49 18.96
N LEU A 132 6.59 -16.68 19.08
CA LEU A 132 6.02 -17.66 19.99
C LEU A 132 6.51 -19.10 19.71
N PRO A 133 6.49 -19.63 18.47
CA PRO A 133 7.00 -20.98 18.21
C PRO A 133 8.50 -21.10 18.50
N PHE A 134 9.29 -20.05 18.23
CA PHE A 134 10.72 -20.05 18.55
C PHE A 134 10.96 -20.12 20.07
N VAL A 135 10.27 -19.29 20.85
CA VAL A 135 10.38 -19.31 22.32
C VAL A 135 9.94 -20.65 22.88
N LEU A 136 8.83 -21.22 22.39
CA LEU A 136 8.38 -22.56 22.79
C LEU A 136 9.42 -23.63 22.48
N LEU A 137 10.05 -23.57 21.30
CA LEU A 137 11.09 -24.52 20.90
C LEU A 137 12.32 -24.44 21.81
N VAL A 138 12.74 -23.23 22.19
CA VAL A 138 13.83 -23.02 23.16
C VAL A 138 13.43 -23.59 24.54
N LEU A 139 12.23 -23.30 25.03
CA LEU A 139 11.76 -23.82 26.33
C LEU A 139 11.69 -25.35 26.35
N VAL A 140 11.20 -25.97 25.27
CA VAL A 140 11.20 -27.42 25.10
C VAL A 140 12.63 -27.95 25.13
N SER A 141 13.57 -27.30 24.43
CA SER A 141 14.97 -27.71 24.46
C SER A 141 15.57 -27.67 25.88
N PHE A 142 15.33 -26.59 26.63
CA PHE A 142 15.77 -26.49 28.04
C PHE A 142 15.12 -27.54 28.95
N TRP A 143 13.91 -27.98 28.63
CA TRP A 143 13.23 -29.04 29.38
C TRP A 143 13.83 -30.43 29.14
N TYR A 144 14.18 -30.74 27.89
CA TYR A 144 14.65 -32.07 27.49
C TYR A 144 16.17 -32.23 27.51
N THR A 145 16.93 -31.13 27.55
CA THR A 145 18.40 -31.16 27.42
C THR A 145 19.08 -30.34 28.52
N SER A 146 20.32 -30.69 28.84
CA SER A 146 21.13 -29.96 29.81
C SER A 146 22.05 -28.96 29.09
N TYR A 147 22.07 -27.73 29.60
CA TYR A 147 22.92 -26.65 29.13
C TYR A 147 23.97 -26.31 30.17
N ASP A 148 25.24 -26.32 29.77
CA ASP A 148 26.32 -25.70 30.55
C ASP A 148 26.48 -24.21 30.17
N LEU A 149 27.31 -23.48 30.91
CA LEU A 149 27.55 -22.06 30.64
C LEU A 149 28.03 -21.83 29.20
N THR A 150 28.89 -22.72 28.67
CA THR A 150 29.41 -22.63 27.31
C THR A 150 28.29 -22.75 26.28
N ALA A 151 27.43 -23.76 26.42
CA ALA A 151 26.29 -23.97 25.52
C ALA A 151 25.29 -22.80 25.57
N VAL A 152 25.03 -22.21 26.75
CA VAL A 152 24.16 -21.01 26.86
C VAL A 152 24.77 -19.82 26.10
N LEU A 153 26.07 -19.56 26.25
CA LEU A 153 26.75 -18.49 25.53
C LEU A 153 26.76 -18.71 24.01
N PHE A 154 26.96 -19.96 23.58
CA PHE A 154 26.83 -20.33 22.17
C PHE A 154 25.40 -20.15 21.66
N LEU A 155 24.37 -20.52 22.43
CA LEU A 155 22.97 -20.31 22.05
C LEU A 155 22.66 -18.82 21.85
N ILE A 156 23.14 -17.95 22.74
CA ILE A 156 22.96 -16.49 22.62
C ILE A 156 23.63 -15.96 21.34
N THR A 157 24.91 -16.30 21.12
CA THR A 157 25.67 -15.83 19.96
C THR A 157 25.08 -16.33 18.64
N VAL A 158 24.66 -17.61 18.59
CA VAL A 158 24.00 -18.20 17.43
C VAL A 158 22.66 -17.50 17.15
N THR A 159 21.86 -17.23 18.18
CA THR A 159 20.56 -16.54 18.02
C THR A 159 20.76 -15.13 17.46
N LEU A 160 21.72 -14.37 18.00
CA LEU A 160 22.09 -13.05 17.45
C LEU A 160 22.58 -13.14 16.00
N GLY A 161 23.33 -14.20 15.67
CA GLY A 161 23.79 -14.48 14.32
C GLY A 161 22.64 -14.75 13.34
N VAL A 162 21.62 -15.51 13.73
CA VAL A 162 20.41 -15.72 12.91
C VAL A 162 19.69 -14.39 12.66
N ILE A 163 19.49 -13.57 13.70
CA ILE A 163 18.85 -12.26 13.57
C ILE A 163 19.60 -11.37 12.58
N ALA A 164 20.94 -11.28 12.72
CA ALA A 164 21.77 -10.51 11.82
C ALA A 164 21.72 -11.04 10.37
N SER A 165 21.67 -12.36 10.20
CA SER A 165 21.55 -13.01 8.89
C SER A 165 20.23 -12.68 8.20
N VAL A 166 19.13 -12.65 8.95
CA VAL A 166 17.82 -12.23 8.42
C VAL A 166 17.87 -10.77 7.96
N PHE A 167 18.51 -9.87 8.72
CA PHE A 167 18.66 -8.47 8.30
C PHE A 167 19.51 -8.31 7.04
N ILE A 168 20.59 -9.09 6.89
CA ILE A 168 21.40 -9.12 5.66
C ILE A 168 20.55 -9.55 4.46
N LEU A 169 19.72 -10.58 4.62
CA LEU A 169 18.82 -11.06 3.56
C LEU A 169 17.72 -10.05 3.22
N GLN A 170 17.18 -9.36 4.24
CA GLN A 170 16.18 -8.31 4.01
C GLN A 170 16.75 -7.17 3.17
N GLU A 171 17.96 -6.71 3.49
CA GLU A 171 18.66 -5.69 2.71
C GLU A 171 18.92 -6.16 1.28
N LYS A 172 19.43 -7.38 1.11
CA LYS A 172 19.70 -7.98 -0.21
C LYS A 172 18.45 -8.00 -1.10
N LEU A 173 17.31 -8.36 -0.53
CA LEU A 173 16.04 -8.46 -1.25
C LEU A 173 15.36 -7.09 -1.46
N GLY A 174 15.97 -5.99 -0.99
CA GLY A 174 15.42 -4.64 -1.07
C GLY A 174 14.16 -4.46 -0.23
N MET A 175 14.00 -5.25 0.83
CA MET A 175 12.88 -5.10 1.76
C MET A 175 13.16 -3.95 2.72
N GLN A 176 12.29 -2.94 2.74
CA GLN A 176 12.44 -1.79 3.61
C GLN A 176 12.24 -2.19 5.08
N ASN A 177 13.30 -2.05 5.89
CA ASN A 177 13.25 -2.21 7.34
C ASN A 177 13.87 -0.97 8.00
N GLU A 178 13.13 -0.37 8.94
CA GLU A 178 13.54 0.85 9.63
C GLU A 178 14.83 0.67 10.46
N ILE A 179 15.03 -0.53 11.02
CA ILE A 179 16.25 -0.86 11.76
C ILE A 179 17.43 -0.98 10.79
N VAL A 180 17.25 -1.73 9.70
CA VAL A 180 18.30 -1.97 8.70
C VAL A 180 18.72 -0.65 8.05
N SER A 181 17.78 0.18 7.63
CA SER A 181 18.06 1.49 7.01
C SER A 181 18.85 2.42 7.94
N LYS A 182 18.50 2.51 9.23
CA LYS A 182 19.24 3.32 10.22
C LYS A 182 20.70 2.87 10.36
N PHE A 183 20.94 1.57 10.48
CA PHE A 183 22.30 1.05 10.62
C PHE A 183 23.09 1.08 9.30
N CYS A 184 22.44 0.84 8.17
CA CYS A 184 23.12 0.73 6.89
C CYS A 184 23.39 2.08 6.21
N THR A 185 22.77 3.18 6.64
CA THR A 185 22.95 4.53 6.06
C THR A 185 23.43 5.59 7.07
N SER A 186 23.90 5.18 8.25
CA SER A 186 24.28 6.08 9.36
C SER A 186 25.36 7.12 9.01
N ASN A 187 26.24 6.83 8.05
CA ASN A 187 27.27 7.76 7.58
C ASN A 187 27.59 7.56 6.09
N ALA A 188 28.20 8.55 5.43
CA ALA A 188 28.58 8.48 4.01
C ALA A 188 29.57 7.33 3.71
N ALA A 189 30.30 6.83 4.71
CA ALA A 189 31.23 5.70 4.60
C ALA A 189 30.57 4.33 4.88
N THR A 190 29.32 4.27 5.32
CA THR A 190 28.60 3.01 5.60
C THR A 190 27.57 2.73 4.51
N SER A 191 27.59 1.51 3.97
CA SER A 191 26.56 1.03 3.04
C SER A 191 26.54 -0.49 3.06
N CYS A 192 25.43 -1.08 3.52
CA CYS A 192 25.25 -2.53 3.48
C CYS A 192 25.01 -3.01 2.05
N ASP A 193 24.14 -2.32 1.30
CA ASP A 193 23.84 -2.59 -0.10
C ASP A 193 25.12 -2.71 -0.98
N SER A 194 26.03 -1.73 -0.89
CA SER A 194 27.28 -1.73 -1.67
C SER A 194 28.19 -2.94 -1.41
N VAL A 195 28.05 -3.60 -0.26
CA VAL A 195 28.83 -4.78 0.12
C VAL A 195 28.08 -6.06 -0.24
N ILE A 196 26.82 -6.16 0.18
CA ILE A 196 25.95 -7.32 0.04
C ILE A 196 25.65 -7.61 -1.43
N ASN A 197 25.35 -6.58 -2.23
CA ASN A 197 24.98 -6.70 -3.65
C ASN A 197 26.17 -6.51 -4.62
N SER A 198 27.41 -6.47 -4.12
CA SER A 198 28.58 -6.35 -5.00
C SER A 198 28.76 -7.61 -5.86
N ASN A 199 29.17 -7.49 -7.13
CA ASN A 199 29.44 -8.66 -7.99
C ASN A 199 30.50 -9.63 -7.40
N LYS A 200 31.29 -9.17 -6.42
CA LYS A 200 32.29 -9.95 -5.70
C LYS A 200 31.72 -10.76 -4.53
N SER A 201 30.43 -10.61 -4.24
CA SER A 201 29.70 -11.38 -3.22
C SER A 201 29.09 -12.68 -3.77
N ILE A 202 29.23 -12.95 -5.07
CA ILE A 202 28.73 -14.18 -5.70
C ILE A 202 29.81 -15.27 -5.60
N ILE A 203 29.49 -16.42 -4.99
CA ILE A 203 30.41 -17.57 -4.86
C ILE A 203 30.16 -18.56 -6.00
N THR A 204 28.88 -18.83 -6.28
CA THR A 204 28.42 -19.66 -7.39
C THR A 204 27.16 -19.06 -7.99
N LYS A 205 26.62 -19.64 -9.07
CA LYS A 205 25.33 -19.21 -9.63
C LYS A 205 24.13 -19.32 -8.66
N TRP A 206 24.26 -20.11 -7.59
CA TRP A 206 23.17 -20.42 -6.67
C TRP A 206 23.40 -19.88 -5.25
N ILE A 207 24.67 -19.75 -4.85
CA ILE A 207 25.11 -19.38 -3.51
C ILE A 207 25.88 -18.07 -3.54
N ASP A 208 25.43 -17.13 -2.70
CA ASP A 208 26.09 -15.86 -2.46
C ASP A 208 26.69 -15.81 -1.05
N PHE A 209 27.66 -14.93 -0.83
CA PHE A 209 28.26 -14.66 0.48
C PHE A 209 27.21 -14.29 1.53
N SER A 210 26.11 -13.66 1.12
CA SER A 210 24.98 -13.29 1.98
C SER A 210 24.16 -14.50 2.45
N ASP A 211 24.30 -15.67 1.80
CA ASP A 211 23.64 -16.91 2.22
C ASP A 211 24.44 -17.64 3.32
N LEU A 212 25.76 -17.45 3.39
CA LEU A 212 26.62 -18.17 4.35
C LEU A 212 26.22 -17.95 5.82
N PRO A 213 25.92 -16.71 6.28
CA PRO A 213 25.52 -16.49 7.67
C PRO A 213 24.23 -17.22 8.03
N ILE A 214 23.19 -17.16 7.17
CA ILE A 214 21.92 -17.80 7.47
C ILE A 214 22.05 -19.33 7.54
N LEU A 215 22.87 -19.92 6.66
CA LEU A 215 23.14 -21.35 6.66
C LEU A 215 23.90 -21.74 7.94
N PHE A 216 25.01 -21.08 8.24
CA PHE A 216 25.82 -21.39 9.42
C PHE A 216 25.04 -21.24 10.73
N PHE A 217 24.41 -20.08 10.96
CA PHE A 217 23.75 -19.81 12.25
C PHE A 217 22.45 -20.60 12.40
N SER A 218 21.67 -20.83 11.34
CA SER A 218 20.43 -21.62 11.46
C SER A 218 20.73 -23.10 11.71
N SER A 219 21.77 -23.65 11.08
CA SER A 219 22.22 -25.03 11.34
C SER A 219 22.82 -25.17 12.73
N SER A 220 23.61 -24.19 13.18
CA SER A 220 24.14 -24.12 14.54
C SER A 220 23.00 -24.04 15.58
N LEU A 221 21.95 -23.28 15.28
CA LEU A 221 20.79 -23.10 16.15
C LEU A 221 20.02 -24.42 16.30
N LEU A 222 19.79 -25.12 15.19
CA LEU A 222 19.11 -26.40 15.22
C LEU A 222 19.93 -27.46 15.98
N ALA A 223 21.24 -27.54 15.72
CA ALA A 223 22.13 -28.49 16.38
C ALA A 223 22.17 -28.26 17.91
N ILE A 224 22.39 -27.01 18.33
CA ILE A 224 22.51 -26.68 19.76
C ILE A 224 21.19 -26.89 20.52
N LEU A 225 20.03 -26.71 19.89
CA LEU A 225 18.73 -26.96 20.53
C LEU A 225 18.42 -28.45 20.69
N ILE A 226 19.07 -29.34 19.92
CA ILE A 226 18.86 -30.79 20.00
C ILE A 226 19.86 -31.45 20.96
N GLN A 227 21.16 -31.14 20.84
CA GLN A 227 22.20 -31.63 21.76
C GLN A 227 23.21 -30.52 22.05
N PRO A 228 22.96 -29.68 23.08
CA PRO A 228 23.77 -28.49 23.34
C PRO A 228 25.25 -28.82 23.59
N LEU A 229 25.52 -29.76 24.50
CA LEU A 229 26.88 -30.10 24.95
C LEU A 229 27.77 -30.64 23.81
N TYR A 230 27.23 -31.48 22.94
CA TYR A 230 27.99 -32.07 21.83
C TYR A 230 28.10 -31.12 20.64
N SER A 231 27.07 -30.29 20.41
CA SER A 231 27.07 -29.35 19.27
C SER A 231 28.07 -28.21 19.44
N VAL A 232 28.41 -27.80 20.68
CA VAL A 232 29.41 -26.75 20.93
C VAL A 232 30.75 -27.06 20.26
N LEU A 233 31.19 -28.32 20.26
CA LEU A 233 32.44 -28.74 19.60
C LEU A 233 32.39 -28.52 18.09
N ALA A 234 31.31 -28.98 17.44
CA ALA A 234 31.15 -28.84 16.00
C ALA A 234 30.99 -27.37 15.58
N ILE A 235 30.13 -26.62 16.26
CA ILE A 235 29.87 -25.19 15.99
C ILE A 235 31.16 -24.38 16.19
N GLY A 236 31.86 -24.59 17.31
CA GLY A 236 33.11 -23.89 17.60
C GLY A 236 34.23 -24.21 16.60
N SER A 237 34.34 -25.47 16.17
CA SER A 237 35.32 -25.89 15.17
C SER A 237 35.07 -25.23 13.81
N VAL A 238 33.82 -25.24 13.34
CA VAL A 238 33.44 -24.59 12.08
C VAL A 238 33.57 -23.06 12.19
N GLY A 239 33.23 -22.49 13.34
CA GLY A 239 33.45 -21.07 13.64
C GLY A 239 34.92 -20.68 13.52
N LEU A 240 35.84 -21.49 14.06
CA LEU A 240 37.28 -21.26 13.95
C LEU A 240 37.75 -21.33 12.48
N LEU A 241 37.25 -22.30 11.71
CA LEU A 241 37.53 -22.43 10.27
C LEU A 241 36.95 -21.28 9.44
N SER A 242 36.00 -20.51 9.97
CA SER A 242 35.42 -19.34 9.29
C SER A 242 36.27 -18.07 9.42
N LEU A 243 37.28 -18.03 10.30
CA LEU A 243 38.12 -16.84 10.52
C LEU A 243 38.83 -16.32 9.26
N PRO A 244 39.35 -17.17 8.35
CA PRO A 244 39.88 -16.69 7.07
C PRO A 244 38.83 -15.96 6.22
N VAL A 245 37.57 -16.41 6.25
CA VAL A 245 36.45 -15.77 5.55
C VAL A 245 36.12 -14.42 6.18
N VAL A 246 36.17 -14.33 7.52
CA VAL A 246 36.03 -13.07 8.25
C VAL A 246 37.13 -12.08 7.85
N ALA A 247 38.39 -12.53 7.83
CA ALA A 247 39.52 -11.70 7.40
C ALA A 247 39.35 -11.21 5.95
N TYR A 248 38.94 -12.09 5.04
CA TYR A 248 38.63 -11.74 3.66
C TYR A 248 37.51 -10.68 3.56
N SER A 249 36.41 -10.84 4.30
CA SER A 249 35.31 -9.87 4.34
C SER A 249 35.77 -8.48 4.78
N ILE A 250 36.63 -8.39 5.81
CA ILE A 250 37.19 -7.13 6.30
C ILE A 250 38.11 -6.48 5.25
N VAL A 251 38.99 -7.26 4.62
CA VAL A 251 39.88 -6.76 3.56
C VAL A 251 39.09 -6.24 2.37
N LEU A 252 38.05 -6.96 1.95
CA LEU A 252 37.18 -6.57 0.84
C LEU A 252 36.50 -5.22 1.11
N GLN A 253 35.90 -5.06 2.29
CA GLN A 253 35.22 -3.83 2.70
C GLN A 253 36.18 -2.64 2.79
N LYS A 254 37.35 -2.83 3.42
CA LYS A 254 38.33 -1.77 3.65
C LYS A 254 39.03 -1.31 2.37
N THR A 255 39.50 -2.25 1.54
CA THR A 255 40.42 -1.95 0.44
C THR A 255 39.72 -1.78 -0.90
N GLN A 256 38.76 -2.66 -1.22
CA GLN A 256 38.16 -2.72 -2.55
C GLN A 256 36.87 -1.90 -2.63
N LEU A 257 36.00 -2.03 -1.62
CA LEU A 257 34.69 -1.36 -1.62
C LEU A 257 34.74 0.03 -0.98
N LYS A 258 35.70 0.27 -0.07
CA LYS A 258 35.84 1.53 0.69
C LYS A 258 34.55 1.95 1.42
N LYS A 259 33.73 0.96 1.77
CA LYS A 259 32.45 1.10 2.46
C LYS A 259 32.36 0.02 3.53
N TRP A 260 31.78 0.38 4.66
CA TRP A 260 31.57 -0.55 5.77
C TRP A 260 30.13 -1.04 5.82
N CYS A 261 29.96 -2.36 5.93
CA CYS A 261 28.68 -3.01 6.20
C CYS A 261 28.62 -3.37 7.69
N LEU A 262 27.90 -2.58 8.50
CA LEU A 262 27.81 -2.79 9.94
C LEU A 262 27.25 -4.18 10.29
N MET A 263 26.28 -4.69 9.53
CA MET A 263 25.71 -6.03 9.76
C MET A 263 26.72 -7.15 9.47
N CYS A 264 27.51 -7.00 8.41
CA CYS A 264 28.56 -7.95 8.04
C CYS A 264 29.70 -7.97 9.08
N LEU A 265 30.05 -6.79 9.62
CA LEU A 265 30.99 -6.66 10.73
C LEU A 265 30.44 -7.24 12.02
N PHE A 266 29.14 -7.08 12.29
CA PHE A 266 28.49 -7.66 13.45
C PHE A 266 28.53 -9.20 13.40
N VAL A 267 28.18 -9.79 12.25
CA VAL A 267 28.35 -11.25 12.02
C VAL A 267 29.80 -11.68 12.21
N SER A 268 30.74 -10.92 11.66
CA SER A 268 32.18 -11.18 11.82
C SER A 268 32.61 -11.16 13.29
N GLY A 269 32.12 -10.18 14.06
CA GLY A 269 32.36 -10.07 15.50
C GLY A 269 31.79 -11.26 16.28
N ILE A 270 30.58 -11.72 15.95
CA ILE A 270 29.97 -12.91 16.56
C ILE A 270 30.86 -14.15 16.34
N LEU A 271 31.34 -14.37 15.12
CA LEU A 271 32.19 -15.53 14.79
C LEU A 271 33.54 -15.49 15.53
N VAL A 272 34.13 -14.31 15.67
CA VAL A 272 35.35 -14.11 16.47
C VAL A 272 35.09 -14.40 17.95
N ILE A 273 33.99 -13.88 18.51
CA ILE A 273 33.59 -14.15 19.90
C ILE A 273 33.37 -15.65 20.12
N GLN A 274 32.66 -16.33 19.21
CA GLN A 274 32.46 -17.78 19.30
C GLN A 274 33.78 -18.56 19.27
N SER A 275 34.73 -18.13 18.43
CA SER A 275 36.05 -18.76 18.36
C SER A 275 36.85 -18.58 19.66
N ILE A 276 36.77 -17.40 20.29
CA ILE A 276 37.39 -17.13 21.59
C ILE A 276 36.74 -17.96 22.69
N LEU A 277 35.40 -18.00 22.73
CA LEU A 277 34.65 -18.81 23.69
C LEU A 277 34.97 -20.29 23.53
N PHE A 278 35.10 -20.75 22.29
CA PHE A 278 35.50 -22.12 21.99
C PHE A 278 36.86 -22.43 22.61
N VAL A 279 37.90 -21.70 22.23
CA VAL A 279 39.27 -21.95 22.69
C VAL A 279 39.42 -21.78 24.22
N GLY A 280 38.71 -20.82 24.82
CA GLY A 280 38.86 -20.47 26.23
C GLY A 280 38.03 -21.31 27.22
N LEU A 281 36.88 -21.85 26.80
CA LEU A 281 35.91 -22.50 27.68
C LEU A 281 35.60 -23.96 27.33
N SER A 282 35.96 -24.45 26.15
CA SER A 282 35.67 -25.85 25.80
C SER A 282 36.53 -26.80 26.64
N ARG A 283 35.90 -27.52 27.57
CA ARG A 283 36.58 -28.48 28.48
C ARG A 283 36.41 -29.94 28.08
N VAL A 284 35.44 -30.24 27.21
CA VAL A 284 35.10 -31.61 26.80
C VAL A 284 35.55 -31.81 25.36
N PHE A 285 36.75 -32.34 25.16
CA PHE A 285 37.20 -32.85 23.86
C PHE A 285 37.26 -34.38 23.94
N THR A 286 36.14 -35.03 23.67
CA THR A 286 36.10 -36.49 23.48
C THR A 286 35.79 -36.80 22.02
N THR A 287 36.36 -37.89 21.51
CA THR A 287 36.14 -38.34 20.12
C THR A 287 34.66 -38.62 19.86
N GLU A 288 33.94 -39.15 20.85
CA GLU A 288 32.50 -39.40 20.78
C GLU A 288 31.72 -38.09 20.65
N ALA A 289 31.98 -37.09 21.51
CA ALA A 289 31.29 -35.81 21.45
C ALA A 289 31.56 -35.07 20.13
N PHE A 290 32.79 -35.16 19.61
CA PHE A 290 33.15 -34.59 18.31
C PHE A 290 32.42 -35.27 17.15
N LEU A 291 32.37 -36.61 17.12
CA LEU A 291 31.68 -37.35 16.06
C LEU A 291 30.16 -37.17 16.13
N SER A 292 29.54 -37.33 17.30
CA SER A 292 28.11 -37.16 17.48
C SER A 292 27.67 -35.73 17.19
N GLY A 293 28.39 -34.73 17.74
CA GLY A 293 28.14 -33.32 17.47
C GLY A 293 28.34 -32.96 16.00
N GLY A 294 29.38 -33.52 15.36
CA GLY A 294 29.66 -33.32 13.94
C GLY A 294 28.58 -33.88 13.03
N VAL A 295 28.12 -35.11 13.27
CA VAL A 295 27.02 -35.73 12.51
C VAL A 295 25.72 -34.93 12.69
N LEU A 296 25.40 -34.51 13.92
CA LEU A 296 24.23 -33.68 14.18
C LEU A 296 24.33 -32.33 13.45
N TYR A 297 25.47 -31.65 13.52
CA TYR A 297 25.68 -30.39 12.81
C TYR A 297 25.56 -30.56 11.29
N LEU A 298 26.15 -31.61 10.72
CA LEU A 298 26.07 -31.87 9.28
C LEU A 298 24.63 -32.20 8.84
N SER A 299 23.88 -32.98 9.62
CA SER A 299 22.47 -33.24 9.32
C SER A 299 21.61 -31.97 9.40
N ALA A 300 21.85 -31.12 10.40
CA ALA A 300 21.23 -29.81 10.50
C ALA A 300 21.62 -28.89 9.32
N LEU A 301 22.87 -28.95 8.86
CA LEU A 301 23.34 -28.21 7.70
C LEU A 301 22.63 -28.66 6.42
N VAL A 302 22.55 -29.96 6.17
CA VAL A 302 21.83 -30.51 5.01
C VAL A 302 20.36 -30.12 5.03
N LEU A 303 19.69 -30.24 6.19
CA LEU A 303 18.29 -29.87 6.34
C LEU A 303 18.06 -28.38 6.05
N VAL A 304 18.77 -27.51 6.74
CA VAL A 304 18.63 -26.05 6.60
C VAL A 304 18.96 -25.60 5.17
N THR A 305 20.01 -26.17 4.58
CA THR A 305 20.40 -25.87 3.19
C THR A 305 19.29 -26.26 2.22
N THR A 306 18.73 -27.46 2.37
CA THR A 306 17.62 -27.94 1.53
C THR A 306 16.40 -27.03 1.65
N VAL A 307 16.01 -26.68 2.88
CA VAL A 307 14.88 -25.78 3.15
C VAL A 307 15.14 -24.38 2.59
N TRP A 308 16.35 -23.84 2.77
CA TRP A 308 16.73 -22.52 2.27
C TRP A 308 16.65 -22.45 0.73
N PHE A 309 17.19 -23.43 0.03
CA PHE A 309 17.10 -23.46 -1.44
C PHE A 309 15.70 -23.72 -1.99
N ALA A 310 14.82 -24.36 -1.21
CA ALA A 310 13.40 -24.46 -1.57
C ALA A 310 12.64 -23.15 -1.36
N ILE A 311 12.94 -22.40 -0.29
CA ILE A 311 12.21 -21.19 0.09
C ILE A 311 12.73 -19.94 -0.64
N LYS A 312 14.05 -19.80 -0.83
CA LYS A 312 14.70 -18.66 -1.49
C LYS A 312 14.04 -18.26 -2.82
N PRO A 313 13.82 -19.16 -3.79
CA PRO A 313 13.19 -18.78 -5.06
C PRO A 313 11.75 -18.28 -4.87
N VAL A 314 10.97 -18.94 -4.01
CA VAL A 314 9.57 -18.54 -3.72
C VAL A 314 9.50 -17.13 -3.13
N ILE A 315 10.44 -16.77 -2.24
CA ILE A 315 10.53 -15.42 -1.69
C ILE A 315 10.84 -14.40 -2.80
N ILE A 316 11.83 -14.69 -3.65
CA ILE A 316 12.25 -13.79 -4.73
C ILE A 316 11.11 -13.58 -5.73
N GLU A 317 10.49 -14.66 -6.22
CA GLU A 317 9.35 -14.61 -7.14
C GLU A 317 8.19 -13.81 -6.57
N LYS A 318 7.89 -13.97 -5.28
CA LYS A 318 6.82 -13.21 -4.61
C LYS A 318 7.14 -11.71 -4.59
N ILE A 319 8.39 -11.33 -4.30
CA ILE A 319 8.82 -9.92 -4.27
C ILE A 319 8.74 -9.32 -5.67
N GLU A 320 9.21 -10.05 -6.68
CA GLU A 320 9.16 -9.62 -8.09
C GLU A 320 7.73 -9.50 -8.60
N ALA A 321 6.87 -10.48 -8.31
CA ALA A 321 5.45 -10.44 -8.65
C ALA A 321 4.75 -9.24 -7.99
N GLN A 322 5.05 -8.93 -6.73
CA GLN A 322 4.49 -7.77 -6.05
C GLN A 322 4.96 -6.45 -6.69
N LYS A 323 6.23 -6.35 -7.10
CA LYS A 323 6.75 -5.19 -7.83
C LYS A 323 6.05 -5.04 -9.18
N GLY A 324 5.95 -6.12 -9.97
CA GLY A 324 5.25 -6.13 -11.25
C GLY A 324 3.78 -5.75 -11.14
N LEU A 325 3.09 -6.25 -10.10
CA LEU A 325 1.70 -5.90 -9.81
C LEU A 325 1.53 -4.41 -9.46
N ASN A 326 2.48 -3.82 -8.72
CA ASN A 326 2.45 -2.38 -8.43
C ASN A 326 2.67 -1.54 -9.70
N GLU A 327 3.60 -1.94 -10.58
CA GLU A 327 3.82 -1.25 -11.86
C GLU A 327 2.60 -1.37 -12.80
N LEU A 328 1.96 -2.54 -12.87
CA LEU A 328 0.71 -2.70 -13.61
C LEU A 328 -0.42 -1.84 -13.04
N LYS A 329 -0.51 -1.70 -11.71
CA LYS A 329 -1.48 -0.79 -11.08
C LYS A 329 -1.19 0.67 -11.42
N LYS A 330 0.07 1.11 -11.39
CA LYS A 330 0.44 2.47 -11.81
C LYS A 330 0.07 2.73 -13.26
N PHE A 331 0.34 1.76 -14.14
CA PHE A 331 -0.05 1.85 -15.54
C PHE A 331 -1.57 1.95 -15.70
N LYS A 332 -2.34 1.05 -15.05
CA LYS A 332 -3.80 1.07 -15.11
C LYS A 332 -4.38 2.38 -14.54
N ARG A 333 -3.83 2.89 -13.44
CA ARG A 333 -4.29 4.13 -12.78
C ARG A 333 -3.76 5.40 -13.42
N ASN A 334 -3.06 5.32 -14.56
CA ASN A 334 -2.62 6.51 -15.27
C ASN A 334 -3.83 7.23 -15.88
N TYR A 335 -4.06 8.48 -15.49
CA TYR A 335 -5.20 9.27 -15.99
C TYR A 335 -5.16 9.47 -17.51
N GLY A 336 -3.97 9.67 -18.08
CA GLY A 336 -3.78 9.76 -19.53
C GLY A 336 -4.26 8.52 -20.27
N LEU A 337 -4.00 7.33 -19.73
CA LEU A 337 -4.52 6.06 -20.26
C LEU A 337 -6.05 5.98 -20.14
N PHE A 338 -6.61 6.33 -18.97
CA PHE A 338 -8.06 6.36 -18.78
C PHE A 338 -8.75 7.29 -19.78
N ASN A 339 -8.23 8.50 -19.94
CA ASN A 339 -8.77 9.50 -20.86
C ASN A 339 -8.63 9.06 -22.34
N PHE A 340 -7.51 8.44 -22.70
CA PHE A 340 -7.29 7.87 -24.03
C PHE A 340 -8.29 6.76 -24.37
N LEU A 341 -8.58 5.87 -23.40
CA LEU A 341 -9.56 4.79 -23.57
C LEU A 341 -11.02 5.29 -23.52
N SER A 342 -11.25 6.49 -22.98
CA SER A 342 -12.57 7.11 -22.89
C SER A 342 -13.01 7.65 -24.26
N LYS A 343 -13.73 6.81 -25.02
CA LYS A 343 -14.13 7.11 -26.39
C LYS A 343 -15.21 8.20 -26.45
N ALA A 344 -15.20 8.96 -27.54
CA ALA A 344 -16.30 9.87 -27.85
C ALA A 344 -17.61 9.09 -28.11
N ILE A 345 -18.72 9.70 -27.73
CA ILE A 345 -20.07 9.22 -28.05
C ILE A 345 -20.37 9.64 -29.51
N SER A 346 -20.95 8.76 -30.33
CA SER A 346 -21.19 9.02 -31.76
C SER A 346 -22.08 10.25 -32.02
N SER A 347 -23.09 10.44 -31.19
CA SER A 347 -24.04 11.56 -31.23
C SER A 347 -24.27 12.08 -29.81
N PRO A 348 -23.33 12.88 -29.27
CA PRO A 348 -23.39 13.39 -27.90
C PRO A 348 -24.53 14.41 -27.71
N ASP A 349 -24.95 15.06 -28.80
CA ASP A 349 -26.04 16.03 -28.80
C ASP A 349 -27.31 15.45 -28.19
N GLY A 350 -27.92 16.22 -27.30
CA GLY A 350 -29.17 15.87 -26.65
C GLY A 350 -29.02 15.16 -25.32
N LEU A 351 -27.83 14.66 -24.93
CA LEU A 351 -27.62 14.04 -23.61
C LEU A 351 -28.02 14.98 -22.47
N SER A 352 -27.65 16.26 -22.54
CA SER A 352 -28.02 17.28 -21.55
C SER A 352 -29.52 17.59 -21.49
N LYS A 353 -30.30 17.20 -22.50
CA LYS A 353 -31.75 17.39 -22.55
C LYS A 353 -32.51 16.20 -21.94
N LEU A 354 -31.84 15.07 -21.72
CA LEU A 354 -32.45 13.88 -21.12
C LEU A 354 -32.59 14.08 -19.61
N LYS A 355 -33.81 13.93 -19.10
CA LYS A 355 -34.11 13.99 -17.67
C LYS A 355 -34.34 12.59 -17.14
N GLY A 356 -33.45 12.13 -16.27
CA GLY A 356 -33.64 10.95 -15.45
C GLY A 356 -33.49 11.27 -13.97
N ILE A 357 -32.96 10.33 -13.20
CA ILE A 357 -32.72 10.52 -11.76
C ILE A 357 -31.32 11.09 -11.58
N SER A 358 -31.20 12.30 -11.02
CA SER A 358 -29.90 12.90 -10.69
C SER A 358 -29.69 12.87 -9.18
N LEU A 359 -28.56 12.37 -8.72
CA LEU A 359 -28.20 12.20 -7.31
C LEU A 359 -26.80 12.73 -7.04
N GLY A 360 -26.59 13.35 -5.88
CA GLY A 360 -25.29 13.93 -5.50
C GLY A 360 -25.16 15.37 -5.98
N ASN A 361 -23.92 15.81 -6.20
CA ASN A 361 -23.62 17.18 -6.62
C ASN A 361 -23.66 17.31 -8.15
N ASP A 362 -24.65 18.04 -8.68
CA ASP A 362 -24.78 18.31 -10.11
C ASP A 362 -23.71 19.28 -10.66
N LEU A 363 -23.00 19.99 -9.77
CA LEU A 363 -21.90 20.90 -10.11
C LEU A 363 -20.51 20.26 -9.96
N ALA A 364 -20.45 18.96 -9.65
CA ALA A 364 -19.18 18.27 -9.52
C ALA A 364 -18.43 18.19 -10.86
N ALA A 365 -17.10 18.28 -10.81
CA ALA A 365 -16.22 18.11 -11.98
C ALA A 365 -16.39 16.74 -12.68
N VAL A 366 -16.90 15.76 -11.94
CA VAL A 366 -17.16 14.40 -12.42
C VAL A 366 -18.66 14.10 -12.40
N ARG A 367 -19.23 13.89 -13.58
CA ARG A 367 -20.61 13.42 -13.78
C ARG A 367 -20.62 12.01 -14.34
N LEU A 368 -20.95 11.04 -13.51
CA LEU A 368 -21.17 9.66 -13.93
C LEU A 368 -22.62 9.49 -14.40
N THR A 369 -22.84 9.18 -15.67
CA THR A 369 -24.17 8.85 -16.20
C THR A 369 -24.28 7.36 -16.49
N LEU A 370 -25.24 6.70 -15.86
CA LEU A 370 -25.55 5.29 -16.05
C LEU A 370 -26.86 5.14 -16.81
N ILE A 371 -26.82 4.53 -17.98
CA ILE A 371 -28.02 4.16 -18.72
C ILE A 371 -28.32 2.70 -18.44
N VAL A 372 -29.42 2.45 -17.74
CA VAL A 372 -29.76 1.14 -17.20
C VAL A 372 -31.10 0.63 -17.71
N SER A 373 -31.34 -0.66 -17.53
CA SER A 373 -32.68 -1.25 -17.66
C SER A 373 -33.00 -2.00 -16.37
N PRO A 374 -34.20 -1.84 -15.78
CA PRO A 374 -34.52 -2.50 -14.51
C PRO A 374 -34.42 -4.03 -14.56
N GLY A 375 -34.57 -4.65 -15.73
CA GLY A 375 -34.45 -6.10 -15.93
C GLY A 375 -33.02 -6.62 -16.12
N CYS A 376 -32.00 -5.75 -16.17
CA CYS A 376 -30.62 -6.15 -16.44
C CYS A 376 -29.85 -6.46 -15.15
N GLY A 377 -29.34 -7.70 -15.05
CA GLY A 377 -28.56 -8.15 -13.89
C GLY A 377 -27.28 -7.34 -13.64
N HIS A 378 -26.58 -6.92 -14.71
CA HIS A 378 -25.36 -6.10 -14.60
C HIS A 378 -25.64 -4.65 -14.17
N CYS A 379 -26.85 -4.14 -14.40
CA CYS A 379 -27.24 -2.80 -13.96
C CYS A 379 -27.33 -2.70 -12.43
N HIS A 380 -27.61 -3.79 -11.72
CA HIS A 380 -27.60 -3.80 -10.25
C HIS A 380 -26.25 -3.38 -9.69
N LYS A 381 -25.16 -4.01 -10.17
CA LYS A 381 -23.79 -3.67 -9.75
C LYS A 381 -23.45 -2.22 -10.12
N ALA A 382 -23.80 -1.77 -11.33
CA ALA A 382 -23.47 -0.42 -11.76
C ALA A 382 -24.16 0.67 -10.91
N VAL A 383 -25.45 0.49 -10.59
CA VAL A 383 -26.18 1.42 -9.72
C VAL A 383 -25.65 1.37 -8.28
N GLU A 384 -25.31 0.18 -7.77
CA GLU A 384 -24.69 0.03 -6.45
C GLU A 384 -23.36 0.78 -6.36
N GLU A 385 -22.43 0.54 -7.28
CA GLU A 385 -21.12 1.22 -7.32
C GLU A 385 -21.27 2.74 -7.48
N GLY A 386 -22.20 3.21 -8.32
CA GLY A 386 -22.48 4.63 -8.47
C GLY A 386 -23.02 5.28 -7.18
N LEU A 387 -23.94 4.60 -6.49
CA LEU A 387 -24.50 5.06 -5.21
C LEU A 387 -23.46 5.09 -4.09
N GLU A 388 -22.53 4.14 -4.07
CA GLU A 388 -21.41 4.11 -3.12
C GLU A 388 -20.43 5.27 -3.37
N LEU A 389 -20.11 5.58 -4.64
CA LEU A 389 -19.22 6.68 -4.98
C LEU A 389 -19.76 8.04 -4.53
N ILE A 390 -21.02 8.36 -4.84
CA ILE A 390 -21.62 9.64 -4.40
C ILE A 390 -21.80 9.71 -2.88
N ALA A 391 -21.87 8.57 -2.19
CA ALA A 391 -21.92 8.55 -0.73
C ALA A 391 -20.55 8.78 -0.11
N LYS A 392 -19.48 8.30 -0.76
CA LYS A 392 -18.09 8.45 -0.28
C LYS A 392 -17.46 9.78 -0.68
N TYR A 393 -17.81 10.33 -1.83
CA TYR A 393 -17.22 11.55 -2.40
C TYR A 393 -18.30 12.56 -2.83
N PRO A 394 -19.18 13.01 -1.90
CA PRO A 394 -20.39 13.77 -2.25
C PRO A 394 -20.13 15.06 -3.03
N GLU A 395 -19.00 15.74 -2.76
CA GLU A 395 -18.64 17.00 -3.43
C GLU A 395 -17.99 16.80 -4.80
N LYS A 396 -17.36 15.64 -5.05
CA LYS A 396 -16.52 15.40 -6.22
C LYS A 396 -17.21 14.64 -7.34
N ILE A 397 -18.37 14.02 -7.10
CA ILE A 397 -19.07 13.23 -8.10
C ILE A 397 -20.59 13.41 -8.06
N GLY A 398 -21.17 13.66 -9.23
CA GLY A 398 -22.61 13.57 -9.49
C GLY A 398 -22.95 12.27 -10.22
N LEU A 399 -24.12 11.69 -9.91
CA LEU A 399 -24.64 10.48 -10.55
C LEU A 399 -25.96 10.78 -11.26
N ALA A 400 -26.02 10.52 -12.56
CA ALA A 400 -27.25 10.52 -13.34
C ALA A 400 -27.63 9.09 -13.73
N ILE A 401 -28.89 8.72 -13.55
CA ILE A 401 -29.43 7.42 -13.97
C ILE A 401 -30.50 7.67 -15.03
N LEU A 402 -30.24 7.19 -16.23
CA LEU A 402 -31.14 7.17 -17.37
C LEU A 402 -31.59 5.72 -17.64
N PHE A 403 -32.63 5.56 -18.43
CA PHE A 403 -33.27 4.29 -18.69
C PHE A 403 -33.34 3.99 -20.19
N ASN A 404 -32.90 2.79 -20.55
CA ASN A 404 -33.05 2.25 -21.90
C ASN A 404 -34.11 1.15 -21.88
N VAL A 405 -35.37 1.55 -22.03
CA VAL A 405 -36.53 0.66 -22.18
C VAL A 405 -37.35 1.13 -23.38
N ASN A 406 -37.72 0.19 -24.26
CA ASN A 406 -38.56 0.52 -25.42
C ASN A 406 -39.99 0.86 -24.94
N PRO A 407 -40.47 2.12 -25.10
CA PRO A 407 -41.80 2.52 -24.68
C PRO A 407 -42.91 1.88 -25.53
N GLU A 408 -42.62 1.41 -26.73
CA GLU A 408 -43.57 0.77 -27.65
C GLU A 408 -43.74 -0.74 -27.37
N ASN A 409 -42.88 -1.32 -26.53
CA ASN A 409 -42.99 -2.72 -26.12
C ASN A 409 -43.89 -2.85 -24.88
N GLU A 410 -45.19 -3.02 -25.11
CA GLU A 410 -46.19 -3.20 -24.05
C GLU A 410 -46.01 -4.48 -23.23
N GLU A 411 -45.33 -5.50 -23.77
CA GLU A 411 -45.06 -6.75 -23.08
C GLU A 411 -43.91 -6.62 -22.06
N ASN A 412 -43.11 -5.55 -22.11
CA ASN A 412 -41.99 -5.36 -21.20
C ASN A 412 -42.48 -4.84 -19.83
N PRO A 413 -42.48 -5.69 -18.78
CA PRO A 413 -43.02 -5.29 -17.48
C PRO A 413 -42.14 -4.27 -16.75
N TYR A 414 -40.89 -4.08 -17.19
CA TYR A 414 -39.94 -3.15 -16.60
C TYR A 414 -40.20 -1.68 -17.01
N THR A 415 -40.93 -1.44 -18.11
CA THR A 415 -41.35 -0.08 -18.50
C THR A 415 -42.22 0.56 -17.41
N ALA A 416 -43.05 -0.22 -16.71
CA ALA A 416 -43.83 0.24 -15.57
C ALA A 416 -42.95 0.65 -14.37
N ILE A 417 -41.83 -0.06 -14.13
CA ILE A 417 -40.89 0.27 -13.07
C ILE A 417 -40.17 1.58 -13.37
N VAL A 418 -39.71 1.78 -14.61
CA VAL A 418 -39.08 3.04 -15.05
C VAL A 418 -40.04 4.21 -14.88
N ARG A 419 -41.28 4.03 -15.35
CA ARG A 419 -42.33 5.03 -15.24
C ARG A 419 -42.58 5.44 -13.79
N GLU A 420 -42.65 4.48 -12.88
CA GLU A 420 -42.85 4.75 -11.45
C GLU A 420 -41.63 5.43 -10.82
N LEU A 421 -40.42 4.98 -11.13
CA LEU A 421 -39.17 5.58 -10.63
C LEU A 421 -39.05 7.06 -11.03
N LEU A 422 -39.39 7.40 -12.27
CA LEU A 422 -39.39 8.78 -12.75
C LEU A 422 -40.53 9.60 -12.13
N ALA A 423 -41.71 9.00 -11.92
CA ALA A 423 -42.81 9.68 -11.23
C ALA A 423 -42.47 9.98 -9.76
N ILE A 424 -41.81 9.05 -9.05
CA ILE A 424 -41.29 9.26 -7.70
C ILE A 424 -40.25 10.39 -7.71
N ASN A 425 -39.36 10.42 -8.71
CA ASN A 425 -38.35 11.46 -8.83
C ASN A 425 -38.97 12.87 -8.94
N ASP A 426 -40.07 12.98 -9.69
CA ASP A 426 -40.76 14.26 -9.92
C ASP A 426 -41.56 14.73 -8.69
N VAL A 427 -42.16 13.81 -7.92
CA VAL A 427 -43.09 14.14 -6.82
C VAL A 427 -42.43 14.05 -5.44
N GLU A 428 -41.58 13.04 -5.22
CA GLU A 428 -40.95 12.70 -3.93
C GLU A 428 -39.45 12.44 -4.10
N TYR A 429 -38.70 13.40 -4.67
CA TYR A 429 -37.26 13.30 -4.96
C TYR A 429 -36.42 12.68 -3.82
N SER A 430 -36.68 13.06 -2.57
CA SER A 430 -35.94 12.54 -1.40
C SER A 430 -36.04 11.01 -1.22
N ARG A 431 -37.06 10.37 -1.78
CA ARG A 431 -37.33 8.93 -1.66
C ARG A 431 -36.91 8.12 -2.87
N VAL A 432 -36.62 8.75 -4.01
CA VAL A 432 -36.22 8.03 -5.23
C VAL A 432 -34.97 7.18 -5.02
N LYS A 433 -34.02 7.67 -4.20
CA LYS A 433 -32.81 6.93 -3.83
C LYS A 433 -33.15 5.65 -3.07
N GLU A 434 -34.14 5.66 -2.17
CA GLU A 434 -34.58 4.47 -1.46
C GLU A 434 -35.26 3.48 -2.41
N ALA A 435 -36.11 3.96 -3.32
CA ALA A 435 -36.78 3.15 -4.32
C ALA A 435 -35.77 2.43 -5.26
N LEU A 436 -34.71 3.15 -5.67
CA LEU A 436 -33.59 2.59 -6.42
C LEU A 436 -32.83 1.52 -5.62
N LYS A 437 -32.54 1.75 -4.33
CA LYS A 437 -31.87 0.75 -3.48
C LYS A 437 -32.70 -0.50 -3.31
N ASP A 438 -34.01 -0.36 -3.11
CA ASP A 438 -34.92 -1.48 -2.98
C ASP A 438 -34.95 -2.35 -4.25
N TRP A 439 -34.93 -1.72 -5.43
CA TRP A 439 -34.86 -2.44 -6.70
C TRP A 439 -33.48 -3.03 -6.97
N HIS A 440 -32.43 -2.20 -6.97
CA HIS A 440 -31.12 -2.61 -7.47
C HIS A 440 -30.23 -3.32 -6.46
N ILE A 441 -30.32 -2.96 -5.17
CA ILE A 441 -29.45 -3.50 -4.12
C ILE A 441 -30.15 -4.61 -3.35
N LYS A 442 -31.37 -4.34 -2.85
CA LYS A 442 -32.16 -5.35 -2.12
C LYS A 442 -32.82 -6.38 -3.04
N LYS A 443 -32.85 -6.12 -4.34
CA LYS A 443 -33.39 -7.02 -5.37
C LYS A 443 -34.81 -7.49 -5.05
N MET A 444 -35.66 -6.56 -4.60
CA MET A 444 -37.06 -6.85 -4.30
C MET A 444 -37.78 -7.39 -5.54
N THR A 445 -38.75 -8.27 -5.34
CA THR A 445 -39.57 -8.75 -6.45
C THR A 445 -40.46 -7.61 -6.98
N MET A 446 -40.88 -7.70 -8.24
CA MET A 446 -41.76 -6.69 -8.86
C MET A 446 -43.03 -6.43 -8.05
N GLU A 447 -43.66 -7.47 -7.53
CA GLU A 447 -44.87 -7.35 -6.72
C GLU A 447 -44.61 -6.60 -5.41
N GLN A 448 -43.54 -6.95 -4.70
CA GLN A 448 -43.15 -6.29 -3.45
C GLN A 448 -42.81 -4.82 -3.68
N TRP A 449 -42.06 -4.53 -4.75
CA TRP A 449 -41.65 -3.19 -5.10
C TRP A 449 -42.85 -2.33 -5.50
N LYS A 450 -43.74 -2.81 -6.37
CA LYS A 450 -44.97 -2.10 -6.75
C LYS A 450 -45.90 -1.87 -5.56
N LYS A 451 -46.02 -2.82 -4.63
CA LYS A 451 -46.82 -2.63 -3.41
C LYS A 451 -46.27 -1.50 -2.53
N LYS A 452 -44.95 -1.33 -2.46
CA LYS A 452 -44.32 -0.29 -1.66
C LYS A 452 -44.31 1.08 -2.35
N TRP A 453 -44.12 1.10 -3.66
CA TRP A 453 -43.78 2.31 -4.41
C TRP A 453 -44.80 2.74 -5.48
N GLY A 454 -45.70 1.85 -5.92
CA GLY A 454 -46.53 1.97 -7.14
C GLY A 454 -47.80 2.82 -7.05
N ASN A 455 -47.78 3.93 -6.30
CA ASN A 455 -48.97 4.78 -6.08
C ASN A 455 -48.93 6.11 -6.85
N HIS A 456 -47.96 6.32 -7.74
CA HIS A 456 -47.80 7.59 -8.45
C HIS A 456 -48.43 7.54 -9.85
N THR A 457 -49.00 8.66 -10.27
CA THR A 457 -49.50 8.81 -11.64
C THR A 457 -48.41 9.47 -12.47
N ALA A 458 -47.90 8.75 -13.47
CA ALA A 458 -46.89 9.30 -14.36
C ALA A 458 -47.46 10.42 -15.24
N THR A 459 -46.75 11.54 -15.27
CA THR A 459 -47.11 12.67 -16.11
C THR A 459 -46.79 12.37 -17.58
N MET A 460 -47.39 13.14 -18.50
CA MET A 460 -47.02 13.09 -19.92
C MET A 460 -45.54 13.42 -20.14
N GLN A 461 -44.94 14.22 -19.25
CA GLN A 461 -43.51 14.55 -19.26
C GLN A 461 -42.66 13.30 -18.98
N VAL A 462 -43.02 12.47 -18.00
CA VAL A 462 -42.32 11.20 -17.71
C VAL A 462 -42.33 10.29 -18.95
N THR A 463 -43.50 10.10 -19.57
CA THR A 463 -43.63 9.27 -20.79
C THR A 463 -42.77 9.82 -21.94
N GLN A 464 -42.76 11.14 -22.12
CA GLN A 464 -41.92 11.80 -23.11
C GLN A 464 -40.42 11.58 -22.83
N GLN A 465 -39.99 11.66 -21.57
CA GLN A 465 -38.58 11.44 -21.21
C GLN A 465 -38.14 10.01 -21.46
N ILE A 466 -38.97 9.00 -21.17
CA ILE A 466 -38.66 7.60 -21.50
C ILE A 466 -38.45 7.44 -23.01
N TYR A 467 -39.33 8.02 -23.82
CA TYR A 467 -39.19 8.00 -25.28
C TYR A 467 -37.90 8.69 -25.75
N LEU A 468 -37.60 9.89 -25.24
CA LEU A 468 -36.39 10.62 -25.61
C LEU A 468 -35.11 9.87 -25.22
N GLN A 469 -35.07 9.26 -24.03
CA GLN A 469 -33.92 8.46 -23.59
C GLN A 469 -33.72 7.23 -24.48
N TYR A 470 -34.81 6.51 -24.81
CA TYR A 470 -34.75 5.35 -25.70
C TYR A 470 -34.26 5.73 -27.11
N GLN A 471 -34.83 6.78 -27.71
CA GLN A 471 -34.43 7.25 -29.04
C GLN A 471 -32.97 7.72 -29.07
N TRP A 472 -32.50 8.38 -28.01
CA TRP A 472 -31.10 8.77 -27.91
C TRP A 472 -30.16 7.56 -27.81
N CYS A 473 -30.58 6.49 -27.12
CA CYS A 473 -29.83 5.23 -27.08
C CYS A 473 -29.78 4.57 -28.46
N VAL A 474 -30.91 4.49 -29.17
CA VAL A 474 -30.99 3.95 -30.54
C VAL A 474 -30.09 4.72 -31.49
N LYS A 475 -30.12 6.05 -31.44
CA LYS A 475 -29.27 6.93 -32.26
C LYS A 475 -27.76 6.70 -32.04
N ASN A 476 -27.38 6.25 -30.84
CA ASN A 476 -25.99 6.00 -30.45
C ASN A 476 -25.61 4.51 -30.48
N ASP A 477 -26.45 3.64 -31.06
CA ASP A 477 -26.26 2.18 -31.10
C ASP A 477 -26.08 1.54 -29.71
N PHE A 478 -26.66 2.14 -28.67
CA PHE A 478 -26.66 1.63 -27.31
C PHE A 478 -27.75 0.57 -27.12
N ASN A 479 -27.55 -0.56 -27.79
CA ASN A 479 -28.44 -1.73 -27.75
C ASN A 479 -28.18 -2.65 -26.53
N TYR A 480 -27.45 -2.16 -25.53
CA TYR A 480 -27.04 -2.90 -24.34
C TYR A 480 -27.17 -2.02 -23.10
N THR A 481 -27.21 -2.65 -21.92
CA THR A 481 -27.15 -1.97 -20.62
C THR A 481 -26.30 -2.79 -19.63
N PRO A 482 -25.59 -2.15 -18.68
CA PRO A 482 -25.50 -0.71 -18.49
C PRO A 482 -24.59 -0.04 -19.53
N VAL A 483 -24.98 1.14 -20.01
CA VAL A 483 -24.04 2.07 -20.65
C VAL A 483 -23.50 3.00 -19.57
N LYS A 484 -22.18 3.14 -19.52
CA LYS A 484 -21.48 3.97 -18.55
C LYS A 484 -20.89 5.16 -19.29
N ILE A 485 -21.21 6.37 -18.85
CA ILE A 485 -20.73 7.62 -19.43
C ILE A 485 -20.09 8.42 -18.32
N ILE A 486 -18.93 9.01 -18.60
CA ILE A 486 -18.23 9.92 -17.71
C ILE A 486 -18.12 11.27 -18.40
N ASN A 487 -18.71 12.29 -17.77
CA ASN A 487 -18.96 13.60 -18.37
C ASN A 487 -19.67 13.41 -19.73
N ASN A 488 -18.98 13.65 -20.84
CA ASN A 488 -19.53 13.53 -22.20
C ASN A 488 -18.86 12.42 -23.03
N ARG A 489 -18.20 11.45 -22.39
CA ARG A 489 -17.48 10.35 -23.04
C ARG A 489 -17.91 8.99 -22.50
N LEU A 490 -17.71 7.94 -23.28
CA LEU A 490 -17.91 6.58 -22.81
C LEU A 490 -16.89 6.24 -21.73
N PHE A 491 -17.37 5.73 -20.60
CA PHE A 491 -16.51 5.20 -19.56
C PHE A 491 -15.84 3.92 -20.08
N PRO A 492 -14.52 3.76 -19.99
CA PRO A 492 -13.84 2.63 -20.60
C PRO A 492 -14.19 1.29 -19.95
N ASN A 493 -14.21 0.22 -20.74
CA ASN A 493 -14.61 -1.11 -20.28
C ASN A 493 -13.52 -1.79 -19.43
N GLU A 494 -12.29 -1.32 -19.53
CA GLU A 494 -11.12 -1.79 -18.79
C GLU A 494 -11.16 -1.42 -17.29
N TYR A 495 -12.12 -0.59 -16.89
CA TYR A 495 -12.31 -0.11 -15.52
C TYR A 495 -13.68 -0.51 -14.96
N ASP A 496 -13.69 -0.84 -13.67
CA ASP A 496 -14.92 -0.89 -12.86
C ASP A 496 -15.32 0.53 -12.42
N ILE A 497 -16.60 0.78 -12.15
CA ILE A 497 -17.06 2.12 -11.73
C ILE A 497 -16.38 2.50 -10.42
N SER A 498 -16.22 1.55 -9.49
CA SER A 498 -15.54 1.77 -8.20
C SER A 498 -14.07 2.20 -8.32
N GLU A 499 -13.44 2.02 -9.49
CA GLU A 499 -12.08 2.49 -9.78
C GLU A 499 -12.04 3.97 -10.21
N LEU A 500 -13.18 4.60 -10.48
CA LEU A 500 -13.27 6.04 -10.77
C LEU A 500 -12.68 6.91 -9.65
N LYS A 501 -12.70 6.40 -8.41
CA LYS A 501 -12.06 7.05 -7.26
C LYS A 501 -10.58 7.36 -7.45
N TYR A 502 -9.89 6.66 -8.36
CA TYR A 502 -8.47 6.90 -8.65
C TYR A 502 -8.21 8.12 -9.52
N PHE A 503 -9.26 8.74 -10.07
CA PHE A 503 -9.14 9.80 -11.08
C PHE A 503 -9.90 11.08 -10.71
N LEU A 504 -10.58 11.12 -9.56
CA LEU A 504 -11.46 12.24 -9.20
C LEU A 504 -10.71 13.58 -9.14
N ASN A 505 -9.48 13.56 -8.63
CA ASN A 505 -8.63 14.75 -8.57
C ASN A 505 -8.08 15.14 -9.94
N ASP A 506 -7.66 14.16 -10.76
CA ASP A 506 -7.24 14.46 -12.14
C ASP A 506 -8.34 15.15 -12.96
N PHE A 507 -9.61 14.74 -12.77
CA PHE A 507 -10.75 15.40 -13.41
C PHE A 507 -11.00 16.82 -12.89
N SER A 508 -10.78 17.06 -11.60
CA SER A 508 -10.95 18.39 -11.00
C SER A 508 -9.87 19.34 -11.53
N GLU A 509 -8.61 18.90 -11.57
CA GLU A 509 -7.52 19.68 -12.16
C GLU A 509 -7.75 19.97 -13.65
N ALA A 510 -8.18 18.97 -14.42
CA ALA A 510 -8.47 19.16 -15.85
C ALA A 510 -9.61 20.17 -16.09
N ALA A 511 -10.60 20.25 -15.19
CA ALA A 511 -11.66 21.25 -15.27
C ALA A 511 -11.12 22.66 -15.02
N ASP A 512 -10.32 22.86 -13.98
CA ASP A 512 -9.71 24.15 -13.63
C ASP A 512 -8.85 24.71 -14.78
N PHE A 513 -8.03 23.87 -15.42
CA PHE A 513 -7.22 24.29 -16.58
C PHE A 513 -8.07 24.76 -17.76
N SER A 514 -9.22 24.11 -18.00
CA SER A 514 -10.13 24.49 -19.09
C SER A 514 -10.83 25.83 -18.84
N GLU A 515 -11.14 26.17 -17.57
CA GLU A 515 -11.72 27.47 -17.23
C GLU A 515 -10.71 28.61 -17.37
N VAL A 516 -9.44 28.38 -17.02
CA VAL A 516 -8.35 29.38 -17.15
C VAL A 516 -8.02 29.70 -18.62
N GLU A 517 -8.03 28.69 -19.51
CA GLU A 517 -7.82 28.93 -20.95
C GLU A 517 -8.95 29.77 -21.55
N VAL A 518 -10.22 29.51 -21.16
CA VAL A 518 -11.36 30.29 -21.63
C VAL A 518 -11.32 31.74 -21.12
N MET A 519 -10.88 31.98 -19.88
CA MET A 519 -10.75 33.34 -19.35
C MET A 519 -9.63 34.14 -20.04
N THR A 520 -8.51 33.51 -20.41
CA THR A 520 -7.41 34.20 -21.10
C THR A 520 -7.74 34.51 -22.56
N GLU A 521 -8.58 33.71 -23.23
CA GLU A 521 -9.12 34.05 -24.55
C GLU A 521 -10.14 35.21 -24.51
N VAL A 522 -10.92 35.35 -23.44
CA VAL A 522 -11.90 36.44 -23.30
C VAL A 522 -11.24 37.78 -22.95
N GLU A 523 -10.10 37.79 -22.25
CA GLU A 523 -9.33 39.01 -21.96
C GLU A 523 -8.47 39.51 -23.14
N THR A 524 -8.35 38.71 -24.22
CA THR A 524 -7.56 39.06 -25.41
C THR A 524 -8.41 39.49 -26.62
N VAL A 525 -9.72 39.72 -26.43
CA VAL A 525 -10.66 40.22 -27.46
C VAL A 525 -11.08 41.67 -27.22
#